data_AF-A0A944LF98-F1
#
_entry.id   AF-A0A944LF98-F1
#
_cell.length_a   1.000
_cell.length_b   1.000
_cell.length_c   1.000
_cell.angle_alpha   90.00
_cell.angle_beta   90.00
_cell.angle_gamma   90.00
#
_symmetry.space_group_name_H-M   'P 1'
#
loop_
_entity.id
_entity.type
_entity.pdbx_description
1 polymer ?
#
loop_
_entity_poly.entity_id
_entity_poly.type
_entity_poly.pdbx_seq_one_letter_code
_entity_poly.pdbx_strand_id
1 'polypeptide(L)' 'MTARNDIREIIDRAREEMIFIGPDHPYYPLLAGLVSAIGGAWQQGYDNHRSGGADANPYRWTPDPNRSNP' A
#
# COMPACT_ATOMS: atom_id res chain seq x y z
N MET A 1 18.17 12.74 11.64
CA MET A 1 17.85 11.31 11.58
C MET A 1 16.52 11.16 10.89
N THR A 2 16.52 11.11 9.55
CA THR A 2 15.29 10.89 8.78
C THR A 2 14.94 9.43 8.97
N ALA A 3 13.90 9.13 9.74
CA ALA A 3 13.32 7.79 9.77
C ALA A 3 12.92 7.45 8.33
N ARG A 4 13.80 6.75 7.59
CA ARG A 4 13.40 6.04 6.39
C ARG A 4 12.50 4.92 6.90
N ASN A 5 11.20 5.23 6.97
CA ASN A 5 10.15 4.23 6.95
C ASN A 5 10.27 3.54 5.59
N ASP A 6 11.19 2.59 5.47
CA ASP A 6 11.36 1.81 4.25
C ASP A 6 10.12 0.93 4.15
N ILE A 7 9.18 1.34 3.30
CA ILE A 7 7.86 0.70 3.18
C ILE A 7 8.01 -0.80 2.91
N ARG A 8 9.10 -1.21 2.26
CA ARG A 8 9.50 -2.60 2.10
C ARG A 8 9.75 -3.32 3.43
N GLU A 9 10.53 -2.73 4.33
CA GLU A 9 10.81 -3.30 5.65
C GLU A 9 9.53 -3.44 6.48
N ILE A 10 8.62 -2.47 6.38
CA ILE A 10 7.31 -2.51 7.07
C ILE A 10 6.44 -3.64 6.50
N ILE A 11 6.41 -3.80 5.18
CA ILE A 11 5.68 -4.88 4.49
C ILE A 11 6.25 -6.25 4.86
N ASP A 12 7.58 -6.40 4.87
CA ASP A 12 8.24 -7.66 5.18
C ASP A 12 7.98 -8.07 6.63
N ARG A 13 8.11 -7.13 7.57
CA ARG A 13 7.73 -7.36 8.97
C ARG A 13 6.26 -7.74 9.12
N ALA A 14 5.35 -7.08 8.41
CA ALA A 14 3.93 -7.43 8.45
C ALA A 14 3.68 -8.86 7.95
N ARG A 15 4.40 -9.31 6.91
CA ARG A 15 4.32 -10.69 6.41
C ARG A 15 4.86 -11.70 7.42
N GLU A 16 5.96 -11.39 8.09
CA GLU A 16 6.51 -12.24 9.16
C GLU A 16 5.54 -12.37 10.33
N GLU A 17 4.95 -11.26 10.78
CA GLU A 17 3.99 -11.28 11.88
C GLU A 17 2.71 -12.07 11.52
N MET A 18 2.28 -12.02 10.25
CA MET A 18 1.14 -12.81 9.76
C MET A 18 1.36 -14.34 9.87
N ILE A 19 2.62 -14.81 9.97
CA ILE A 19 2.93 -16.23 10.20
C ILE A 19 2.42 -16.68 11.57
N PHE A 20 2.48 -15.83 12.59
CA PHE A 20 2.01 -16.16 13.95
C PHE A 20 0.48 -16.23 14.06
N ILE A 21 -0.22 -15.55 13.15
CA ILE A 21 -1.69 -15.56 13.07
C ILE A 21 -2.17 -16.80 12.30
N GLY A 22 -1.48 -17.16 11.21
CA GLY A 22 -1.80 -18.30 10.38
C GLY A 22 -2.97 -18.05 9.40
N PRO A 23 -3.03 -18.82 8.28
CA PRO A 23 -3.99 -18.60 7.20
C PRO A 23 -5.45 -18.83 7.58
N ASP A 24 -5.72 -19.67 8.58
CA ASP A 24 -7.08 -19.99 9.05
C ASP A 24 -7.68 -18.91 9.96
N HIS A 25 -6.92 -17.87 10.30
CA HIS A 25 -7.41 -16.83 11.16
C HIS A 25 -8.39 -15.89 10.43
N PRO A 26 -9.52 -15.49 11.06
CA PRO A 26 -10.56 -14.69 10.41
C PRO A 26 -10.07 -13.41 9.73
N TYR A 27 -9.01 -12.79 10.27
CA TYR A 27 -8.44 -11.55 9.74
C TYR A 27 -7.30 -11.75 8.74
N TYR A 28 -6.82 -12.98 8.54
CA TYR A 28 -5.71 -13.24 7.63
C TYR A 28 -5.97 -12.77 6.19
N PRO A 29 -7.16 -13.01 5.58
CA PRO A 29 -7.43 -12.54 4.22
C PRO A 29 -7.40 -11.00 4.10
N LEU A 30 -7.88 -10.30 5.12
CA LEU A 30 -7.89 -8.82 5.15
C LEU A 30 -6.46 -8.27 5.24
N LEU A 31 -5.65 -8.83 6.14
CA LEU A 31 -4.25 -8.43 6.31
C LEU A 31 -3.42 -8.74 5.06
N ALA A 32 -3.62 -9.92 4.46
CA ALA A 32 -2.97 -10.31 3.20
C ALA A 32 -3.31 -9.34 2.06
N GLY A 33 -4.58 -8.97 1.93
CA GLY A 33 -5.05 -7.99 0.95
C GLY A 33 -4.41 -6.61 1.17
N LEU A 34 -4.37 -6.14 2.41
CA LEU A 34 -3.77 -4.85 2.76
C LEU A 34 -2.27 -4.81 2.43
N VAL A 35 -1.51 -5.79 2.88
CA VAL A 35 -0.06 -5.89 2.66
C VAL A 35 0.26 -5.97 1.16
N SER A 36 -0.55 -6.72 0.40
CA SER A 36 -0.42 -6.81 -1.06
C SER A 36 -0.70 -5.48 -1.75
N ALA A 37 -1.79 -4.80 -1.39
CA ALA A 37 -2.18 -3.52 -1.98
C ALA A 37 -1.15 -2.41 -1.73
N ILE A 38 -0.63 -2.32 -0.49
CA ILE A 38 0.41 -1.34 -0.13
C ILE A 38 1.69 -1.62 -0.92
N GLY A 39 2.11 -2.88 -1.01
CA GLY A 39 3.29 -3.26 -1.81
C GLY A 39 3.15 -2.91 -3.29
N GLY A 40 1.97 -3.17 -3.87
CA GLY A 40 1.66 -2.80 -5.25
C GLY A 40 1.69 -1.29 -5.49
N ALA A 41 1.05 -0.50 -4.62
CA ALA A 41 1.02 0.96 -4.74
C ALA A 41 2.42 1.58 -4.59
N TRP A 42 3.23 1.05 -3.68
CA TRP A 42 4.62 1.49 -3.50
C TRP A 42 5.47 1.19 -4.74
N GLN A 43 5.37 -0.03 -5.29
CA GLN A 43 6.11 -0.43 -6.48
C GLN A 43 5.71 0.42 -7.69
N GLN A 44 4.41 0.67 -7.90
CA GLN A 44 3.92 1.56 -8.95
C GLN A 44 4.45 3.00 -8.79
N GLY A 45 4.45 3.54 -7.57
CA GLY A 45 5.02 4.87 -7.29
C GLY A 45 6.52 4.93 -7.57
N TYR A 46 7.26 3.88 -7.20
CA TYR A 46 8.69 3.76 -7.48
C TYR A 46 8.96 3.71 -8.99
N ASP A 47 8.21 2.90 -9.73
CA ASP A 47 8.35 2.73 -11.18
C ASP A 47 7.98 4.02 -11.93
N ASN A 48 6.90 4.70 -11.53
CA ASN A 48 6.49 6.00 -12.09
C ASN A 48 7.54 7.10 -11.87
N HIS A 49 8.14 7.16 -10.68
CA HIS A 49 9.22 8.10 -10.40
C HIS A 49 10.46 7.81 -11.26
N ARG A 50 10.75 6.53 -11.55
CA ARG A 50 11.94 6.13 -12.30
C ARG A 50 11.76 6.25 -13.81
N SER A 51 10.56 6.01 -14.33
CA SER A 51 10.24 6.11 -15.75
C SER A 51 9.99 7.55 -16.23
N GLY A 52 9.98 8.53 -15.33
CA GLY A 52 9.68 9.93 -15.65
C GLY A 52 8.23 10.13 -16.09
N GLY A 53 7.31 9.33 -15.55
CA GLY A 53 5.93 9.20 -16.01
C GLY A 53 5.21 10.55 -16.09
N ALA A 54 4.73 10.88 -17.29
CA ALA A 54 3.85 12.02 -17.55
C ALA A 54 2.41 11.82 -17.01
N ASP A 55 2.10 10.63 -16.52
CA ASP A 55 0.78 10.25 -16.05
C ASP A 55 0.54 10.67 -14.60
N ALA A 56 -0.63 11.26 -14.36
CA ALA A 56 -1.08 11.61 -13.03
C ALA A 56 -1.15 10.36 -12.15
N ASN A 57 -0.54 10.41 -10.95
CA ASN A 57 -0.61 9.33 -9.97
C ASN A 57 -2.08 8.86 -9.81
N PRO A 58 -2.42 7.60 -10.19
CA PRO A 58 -3.80 7.11 -10.15
C PRO A 58 -4.34 7.00 -8.71
N TYR A 59 -3.46 7.07 -7.71
CA TYR A 59 -3.82 7.12 -6.29
C TYR A 59 -3.90 8.54 -5.73
N ARG A 60 -3.77 9.58 -6.56
CA ARG A 60 -4.04 10.95 -6.14
C ARG A 60 -5.52 11.03 -5.78
N TRP A 61 -5.81 11.14 -4.49
CA TRP A 61 -7.15 11.41 -4.00
C TRP A 61 -7.65 12.66 -4.71
N THR A 62 -8.58 12.46 -5.65
CA THR A 62 -9.23 13.53 -6.36
C THR A 62 -10.56 13.71 -5.64
N PRO A 63 -10.78 14.82 -4.90
CA PRO A 63 -12.10 15.08 -4.35
C PRO A 63 -13.07 15.11 -5.52
N ASP A 64 -14.04 14.19 -5.50
CA ASP A 64 -15.12 14.19 -6.47
C ASP A 64 -15.96 15.46 -6.21
N PRO A 65 -16.01 16.43 -7.14
CA PRO A 65 -16.75 17.68 -6.93
C PRO A 65 -18.28 17.46 -6.89
N ASN A 66 -18.76 16.26 -7.22
CA ASN A 66 -20.17 15.88 -7.26
C ASN A 66 -20.61 14.99 -6.08
N ARG A 67 -19.71 14.63 -5.16
CA ARG A 67 -20.12 14.13 -3.84
C ARG A 67 -20.51 15.31 -2.96
N SER A 68 -21.68 15.88 -3.23
CA SER A 68 -22.40 16.67 -2.23
C SER A 68 -22.62 15.79 -1.00
N ASN A 69 -21.97 16.17 0.08
CA ASN A 69 -22.08 15.57 1.40
C ASN A 69 -23.53 15.70 1.93
N PRO A 70 -24.19 14.64 2.42
CA PRO A 70 -25.40 14.78 3.22
C PRO A 70 -25.12 15.45 4.58
#